data_AF-A0A970WHT8-F1
#
_entry.id   AF-A0A970WHT8-F1
#
_cell.length_a   1.000
_cell.length_b   1.000
_cell.length_c   1.000
_cell.angle_alpha   90.00
_cell.angle_beta   90.00
_cell.angle_gamma   90.00
#
_symmetry.space_group_name_H-M   'P 1'
#
loop_
_entity.id
_entity.type
_entity.pdbx_description
1 polymer ?
#
loop_
_entity_poly.entity_id
_entity_poly.type
_entity_poly.pdbx_seq_one_letter_code
_entity_poly.pdbx_strand_id
1 'polypeptide(L)'
;MALAEACLTLHKKTGDPMFLEGVRRWAEIVCRSTPSERPAPYAEQYGRCIQFLTRAGRELNEETYLAGARRLADESVVRLCENGWFQGYPESHLYEAVDGVGYLLLALMELETGKPAR
;
A
#
# COMPACT_ATOMS: atom_id res chain seq x y z
N MET A 1 4.05 -7.42 1.99
CA MET A 1 4.82 -6.20 1.66
C MET A 1 5.99 -5.90 2.60
N ALA A 2 6.15 -6.55 3.76
CA ALA A 2 7.28 -6.25 4.67
C ALA A 2 8.66 -6.36 4.00
N LEU A 3 8.85 -7.34 3.10
CA LEU A 3 10.09 -7.47 2.33
C LEU A 3 10.34 -6.29 1.39
N ALA A 4 9.31 -5.79 0.69
CA ALA A 4 9.43 -4.65 -0.21
C ALA A 4 9.82 -3.36 0.54
N GLU A 5 9.21 -3.16 1.71
CA GLU A 5 9.57 -2.08 2.64
C GLU A 5 10.99 -2.21 3.20
N ALA A 6 11.42 -3.44 3.49
CA ALA A 6 12.79 -3.71 3.91
C ALA A 6 13.78 -3.39 2.78
N CYS A 7 13.49 -3.77 1.53
CA CYS A 7 14.30 -3.38 0.38
C CYS A 7 14.42 -1.86 0.26
N LEU A 8 13.31 -1.12 0.35
CA LEU A 8 13.35 0.35 0.29
C LEU A 8 14.19 0.95 1.42
N THR A 9 13.98 0.46 2.65
CA THR A 9 14.72 0.93 3.83
C THR A 9 16.21 0.62 3.74
N LEU A 10 16.58 -0.57 3.26
CA LEU A 10 17.96 -0.98 3.09
C LEU A 10 18.62 -0.18 1.97
N HIS A 11 17.97 -0.01 0.83
CA HIS A 11 18.47 0.83 -0.26
C HIS A 11 18.76 2.26 0.22
N LYS A 12 17.82 2.87 0.96
CA LYS A 12 18.01 4.21 1.54
C LYS A 12 19.22 4.30 2.46
N LYS A 13 19.48 3.24 3.25
CA LYS A 13 20.58 3.23 4.23
C LYS A 13 21.93 2.92 3.60
N THR A 14 21.98 2.05 2.60
CA THR A 14 23.24 1.50 2.07
C THR A 14 23.61 2.02 0.69
N GLY A 15 22.65 2.55 -0.07
CA GLY A 15 22.83 2.88 -1.49
C GLY A 15 23.01 1.66 -2.40
N ASP A 16 22.88 0.44 -1.87
CA ASP A 16 23.17 -0.78 -2.62
C ASP A 16 22.12 -1.01 -3.74
N PRO A 17 22.55 -1.18 -5.00
CA PRO A 17 21.64 -1.36 -6.14
C PRO A 17 20.83 -2.65 -6.08
N MET A 18 21.29 -3.69 -5.37
CA MET A 18 20.54 -4.94 -5.20
C MET A 18 19.18 -4.68 -4.53
N PHE A 19 19.15 -3.81 -3.51
CA PHE A 19 17.90 -3.47 -2.83
C PHE A 19 17.00 -2.57 -3.69
N LEU A 20 17.58 -1.69 -4.52
CA LEU A 20 16.81 -0.90 -5.48
C LEU A 20 16.12 -1.79 -6.52
N GLU A 21 16.81 -2.81 -7.02
CA GLU A 21 16.21 -3.81 -7.90
C GLU A 21 15.03 -4.52 -7.22
N GLY A 22 15.19 -4.89 -5.95
CA GLY A 22 14.11 -5.43 -5.12
C GLY A 22 12.89 -4.51 -5.06
N VAL A 23 13.09 -3.22 -4.81
CA VAL A 23 12.00 -2.22 -4.80
C VAL A 23 11.28 -2.20 -6.16
N ARG A 24 12.02 -2.11 -7.26
CA ARG A 24 11.45 -2.06 -8.62
C ARG A 24 10.61 -3.29 -8.95
N ARG A 25 11.12 -4.49 -8.66
CA ARG A 25 10.41 -5.76 -8.89
C ARG A 25 9.11 -5.83 -8.08
N TRP A 26 9.14 -5.45 -6.81
CA TRP A 26 7.93 -5.44 -5.99
C TRP A 26 6.92 -4.39 -6.45
N ALA A 27 7.37 -3.20 -6.86
CA ALA A 27 6.49 -2.17 -7.39
C ALA A 27 5.79 -2.62 -8.69
N GLU A 28 6.52 -3.27 -9.60
CA GLU A 28 5.94 -3.85 -10.80
C GLU A 28 4.84 -4.88 -10.48
N ILE A 29 5.12 -5.81 -9.55
CA ILE A 29 4.14 -6.83 -9.13
C ILE A 29 2.87 -6.17 -8.57
N VAL A 30 3.02 -5.20 -7.66
CA VAL A 30 1.87 -4.50 -7.05
C VAL A 30 1.08 -3.72 -8.12
N CYS A 31 1.76 -3.11 -9.07
CA CYS A 31 1.10 -2.37 -10.16
C CYS A 31 0.39 -3.27 -11.18
N ARG A 32 0.84 -4.53 -11.34
CA ARG A 32 0.28 -5.51 -12.28
C ARG A 32 -0.86 -6.35 -11.70
N SER A 33 -0.76 -6.71 -10.43
CA SER A 33 -1.76 -7.55 -9.75
C SER A 33 -2.25 -6.86 -8.49
N THR A 34 -3.45 -6.28 -8.56
CA THR A 34 -4.02 -5.51 -7.43
C THR A 34 -4.62 -6.44 -6.38
N PRO A 35 -4.82 -5.97 -5.13
CA PRO A 35 -5.48 -6.77 -4.11
C PRO A 35 -6.88 -7.26 -4.54
N SER A 36 -7.63 -6.48 -5.31
CA SER A 36 -8.98 -6.85 -5.76
C SER A 36 -9.05 -8.10 -6.66
N GLU A 37 -7.95 -8.52 -7.27
CA GLU A 37 -7.86 -9.76 -8.04
C GLU A 37 -7.83 -11.01 -7.15
N ARG A 38 -7.66 -10.83 -5.84
CA ARG A 38 -7.59 -11.92 -4.87
C ARG A 38 -8.98 -12.24 -4.29
N PRO A 39 -9.24 -13.50 -3.90
CA PRO A 39 -10.53 -13.89 -3.33
C PRO A 39 -10.97 -13.11 -2.08
N ALA A 40 -10.01 -12.59 -1.30
CA ALA A 40 -10.27 -11.79 -0.11
C ALA A 40 -9.33 -10.57 -0.10
N PRO A 41 -9.76 -9.43 -0.65
CA PRO A 41 -8.94 -8.22 -0.74
C PRO A 41 -8.99 -7.47 0.59
N TYR A 42 -8.22 -7.95 1.58
CA TYR A 42 -8.20 -7.35 2.92
C TYR A 42 -7.67 -5.92 2.93
N ALA A 43 -8.19 -5.10 3.84
CA ALA A 43 -7.76 -3.73 4.09
C ALA A 43 -6.25 -3.66 4.39
N GLU A 44 -5.71 -4.64 5.13
CA GLU A 44 -4.26 -4.74 5.36
C GLU A 44 -3.45 -4.79 4.05
N GLN A 45 -3.92 -5.56 3.07
CA GLN A 45 -3.21 -5.75 1.81
C GLN A 45 -3.17 -4.44 1.02
N TYR A 46 -4.29 -3.73 0.95
CA TYR A 46 -4.34 -2.39 0.37
C TYR A 46 -3.41 -1.43 1.09
N GLY A 47 -3.55 -1.30 2.41
CA GLY A 47 -2.77 -0.35 3.21
C GLY A 47 -1.27 -0.55 3.01
N ARG A 48 -0.80 -1.79 3.08
CA ARG A 48 0.62 -2.08 2.88
C ARG A 48 1.12 -1.82 1.46
N CYS A 49 0.32 -2.09 0.43
CA CYS A 49 0.69 -1.79 -0.95
C CYS A 49 0.71 -0.29 -1.22
N ILE A 50 -0.29 0.45 -0.74
CA ILE A 50 -0.38 1.91 -0.84
C ILE A 50 0.81 2.56 -0.14
N GLN A 51 1.11 2.15 1.09
CA GLN A 51 2.23 2.68 1.85
C GLN A 51 3.56 2.47 1.11
N PHE A 52 3.82 1.23 0.67
CA PHE A 52 5.04 0.90 -0.06
C PHE A 52 5.22 1.74 -1.33
N LEU A 53 4.19 1.81 -2.17
CA LEU A 53 4.26 2.59 -3.41
C LEU A 53 4.40 4.09 -3.15
N THR A 54 3.72 4.62 -2.13
CA THR A 54 3.84 6.02 -1.71
C THR A 54 5.28 6.35 -1.31
N ARG A 55 5.86 5.53 -0.45
CA ARG A 55 7.22 5.75 0.06
C ARG A 55 8.26 5.55 -1.03
N ALA A 56 8.12 4.51 -1.86
CA ALA A 56 9.01 4.27 -2.99
C ALA A 56 8.93 5.40 -4.02
N GLY A 57 7.73 5.86 -4.36
CA GLY A 57 7.53 6.96 -5.31
C GLY A 57 8.17 8.26 -4.85
N ARG A 58 8.07 8.60 -3.56
CA ARG A 58 8.72 9.79 -3.01
C ARG A 58 10.23 9.66 -2.90
N GLU A 59 10.73 8.53 -2.40
CA GLU A 59 12.17 8.34 -2.20
C GLU A 59 12.93 8.28 -3.54
N LEU A 60 12.32 7.66 -4.55
CA LEU A 60 12.94 7.47 -5.87
C LEU A 60 12.55 8.55 -6.89
N ASN A 61 11.67 9.49 -6.52
CA ASN A 61 11.04 10.47 -7.42
C ASN A 61 10.37 9.81 -8.64
N GLU A 62 9.63 8.73 -8.38
CA GLU A 62 8.95 7.93 -9.41
C GLU A 62 7.43 8.14 -9.36
N GLU A 63 6.94 9.05 -10.21
CA GLU A 63 5.52 9.41 -10.32
C GLU A 63 4.61 8.22 -10.64
N THR A 64 5.13 7.23 -11.39
CA THR A 64 4.38 6.01 -11.70
C THR A 64 3.99 5.23 -10.44
N TYR A 65 4.84 5.24 -9.41
CA TYR A 65 4.52 4.57 -8.14
C TYR A 65 3.49 5.36 -7.34
N LEU A 66 3.56 6.70 -7.35
CA LEU A 66 2.54 7.55 -6.72
C LEU A 66 1.17 7.37 -7.39
N ALA A 67 1.14 7.32 -8.71
CA ALA A 67 -0.08 7.02 -9.46
C ALA A 67 -0.63 5.62 -9.12
N GLY A 68 0.24 4.62 -8.99
CA GLY A 68 -0.13 3.28 -8.54
C GLY A 68 -0.72 3.27 -7.13
N ALA A 69 -0.12 4.01 -6.20
CA ALA A 69 -0.63 4.16 -4.83
C ALA A 69 -2.03 4.81 -4.82
N ARG A 70 -2.23 5.87 -5.63
CA ARG A 70 -3.53 6.55 -5.76
C ARG A 70 -4.60 5.61 -6.32
N ARG A 71 -4.27 4.85 -7.38
CA ARG A 71 -5.19 3.87 -7.95
C ARG A 71 -5.62 2.80 -6.93
N LEU A 72 -4.69 2.32 -6.11
CA LEU A 72 -5.02 1.36 -5.05
C LEU A 72 -5.84 1.99 -3.92
N ALA A 73 -5.61 3.26 -3.60
CA ALA A 73 -6.43 4.00 -2.66
C ALA A 73 -7.88 4.10 -3.17
N ASP A 74 -8.07 4.50 -4.43
CA ASP A 74 -9.39 4.59 -5.05
C ASP A 74 -10.09 3.22 -5.10
N GLU A 75 -9.36 2.16 -5.49
CA GLU A 75 -9.87 0.78 -5.47
C GLU A 75 -10.32 0.35 -4.07
N SER A 76 -9.53 0.66 -3.04
CA SER A 76 -9.86 0.32 -1.65
C SER A 76 -11.11 1.04 -1.16
N VAL A 77 -11.32 2.30 -1.54
CA VAL A 77 -12.52 3.07 -1.19
C VAL A 77 -13.74 2.42 -1.84
N VAL A 78 -13.67 2.13 -3.14
CA VAL A 78 -14.79 1.51 -3.87
C VAL A 78 -15.16 0.14 -3.30
N ARG A 79 -14.16 -0.63 -2.88
CA ARG A 79 -14.36 -2.03 -2.45
C ARG A 79 -14.70 -2.20 -0.97
N LEU A 80 -14.19 -1.32 -0.12
CA LEU A 80 -14.23 -1.52 1.33
C LEU A 80 -15.00 -0.43 2.07
N CYS A 81 -15.27 0.73 1.47
CA CYS A 81 -16.02 1.78 2.13
C CYS A 81 -17.53 1.60 1.90
N GLU A 82 -18.26 1.34 2.97
CA GLU A 82 -19.72 1.23 2.97
C GLU A 82 -20.30 2.14 4.05
N ASN A 83 -21.27 2.99 3.69
CA ASN A 83 -21.92 3.94 4.62
C ASN A 83 -20.94 4.81 5.43
N GLY A 84 -19.80 5.16 4.85
CA GLY A 84 -18.75 5.97 5.49
C GLY A 84 -17.80 5.19 6.40
N TRP A 85 -17.91 3.86 6.44
CA TRP A 85 -17.04 2.99 7.23
C TRP A 85 -16.24 2.05 6.33
N PHE A 86 -14.95 1.92 6.62
CA PHE A 86 -14.12 0.91 5.95
C PHE A 86 -14.32 -0.46 6.59
N GLN A 87 -14.49 -1.48 5.75
CA GLN A 87 -14.53 -2.87 6.15
C GLN A 87 -13.14 -3.49 6.10
N GLY A 88 -12.96 -4.54 6.90
CA GLY A 88 -11.75 -5.37 6.90
C GLY A 88 -11.54 -6.14 5.59
N TYR A 89 -12.62 -6.66 5.03
CA TYR A 89 -12.72 -7.26 3.70
C TYR A 89 -14.17 -7.09 3.21
N PRO A 90 -14.45 -7.17 1.89
CA PRO A 90 -15.77 -6.86 1.35
C PRO A 90 -16.86 -7.76 1.94
N GLU A 91 -18.02 -7.16 2.23
CA GLU A 91 -19.25 -7.84 2.65
C GLU A 91 -19.13 -8.60 3.99
N SER A 92 -18.04 -8.42 4.74
CA SER A 92 -17.85 -9.11 6.02
C SER A 92 -18.90 -8.69 7.05
N HIS A 93 -19.29 -7.41 7.02
CA HIS A 93 -20.03 -6.71 8.09
C HIS A 93 -19.42 -6.90 9.49
N LEU A 94 -18.16 -7.35 9.55
CA LEU A 94 -17.36 -7.54 10.74
C LEU A 94 -16.23 -6.51 10.72
N TYR A 95 -16.06 -5.83 11.84
CA TYR A 95 -14.99 -4.86 12.03
C TYR A 95 -14.05 -5.41 13.10
N GLU A 96 -13.08 -6.22 12.70
CA GLU A 96 -12.11 -6.79 13.64
C GLU A 96 -10.82 -5.98 13.65
N ALA A 97 -10.21 -5.85 14.84
CA ALA A 97 -8.94 -5.17 14.99
C ALA A 97 -7.82 -5.78 14.12
N VAL A 98 -7.96 -7.07 13.76
CA VAL A 98 -6.99 -7.84 12.99
C VAL A 98 -7.17 -7.71 11.47
N ASP A 99 -8.27 -7.14 10.98
CA ASP A 99 -8.54 -7.06 9.54
C ASP A 99 -7.73 -5.97 8.81
N GLY A 100 -6.99 -5.17 9.57
CA GLY A 100 -6.00 -4.24 9.03
C GLY A 100 -6.56 -2.94 8.47
N VAL A 101 -7.78 -2.56 8.83
CA VAL A 101 -8.33 -1.21 8.54
C VAL A 101 -7.40 -0.11 9.07
N GLY A 102 -6.74 -0.32 10.21
CA GLY A 102 -5.72 0.58 10.72
C GLY A 102 -4.56 0.80 9.73
N TYR A 103 -4.04 -0.26 9.10
CA TYR A 103 -3.00 -0.14 8.07
C TYR A 103 -3.49 0.66 6.86
N LEU A 104 -4.74 0.44 6.44
CA LEU A 104 -5.34 1.18 5.34
C LEU A 104 -5.42 2.67 5.65
N LEU A 105 -5.98 3.05 6.81
CA LEU A 105 -6.13 4.46 7.19
C LEU A 105 -4.79 5.19 7.31
N LEU A 106 -3.79 4.55 7.93
CA LEU A 106 -2.44 5.11 8.04
C LEU A 106 -1.82 5.33 6.65
N ALA A 107 -1.98 4.37 5.73
CA ALA A 107 -1.46 4.48 4.38
C ALA A 107 -2.16 5.58 3.56
N LEU A 108 -3.49 5.72 3.69
CA LEU A 108 -4.25 6.80 3.04
C LEU A 108 -3.82 8.17 3.55
N MET A 109 -3.63 8.31 4.86
CA MET A 109 -3.10 9.55 5.45
C MET A 109 -1.69 9.86 4.95
N GLU A 110 -0.80 8.87 4.87
CA GLU A 110 0.56 9.07 4.39
C GLU A 110 0.61 9.44 2.91
N LEU A 111 -0.23 8.80 2.08
CA LEU A 111 -0.41 9.14 0.67
C LEU A 111 -0.84 10.60 0.49
N GLU A 112 -1.82 11.06 1.26
CA GLU A 112 -2.35 12.42 1.12
C GLU A 112 -1.42 13.49 1.70
N THR A 113 -0.84 13.25 2.87
CA THR A 113 -0.17 14.31 3.64
C THR A 113 1.32 14.48 3.35
N GLY A 114 1.95 13.54 2.65
CA GLY A 114 3.41 13.56 2.54
C GLY A 114 4.15 12.89 3.69
N LYS A 115 3.46 12.63 4.81
CA LYS A 115 4.11 12.36 6.10
C LYS A 115 3.92 10.91 6.53
N PRO A 116 4.97 10.23 7.01
CA PRO A 116 4.83 8.90 7.55
C PRO A 116 3.86 8.92 8.74
N ALA A 117 2.90 8.01 8.71
CA ALA A 117 2.00 7.80 9.82
C ALA A 117 2.82 7.12 10.94
N ARG A 118 2.98 7.83 12.06
CA ARG A 118 3.88 7.45 13.16
C ARG A 118 3.40 6.22 13.92
#